data_AF-A0A2P9H8M0-F1
#
_entry.id   AF-A0A2P9H8M0-F1
#
_cell.length_a   1.000
_cell.length_b   1.000
_cell.length_c   1.000
_cell.angle_alpha   90.00
_cell.angle_beta   90.00
_cell.angle_gamma   90.00
#
_symmetry.space_group_name_H-M   'P 1'
#
loop_
_entity.id
_entity.type
_entity.pdbx_description
1 polymer ?
#
loop_
_entity_poly.entity_id
_entity_poly.type
_entity_poly.pdbx_seq_one_letter_code
_entity_poly.pdbx_strand_id
1 'polypeptide(L)'
;MKKMTTAILLLSIFAAGSVWAYEIAHPNLKEAYERVGEAMDHLHKAYEANGDRGAPFGGHLETAEDFLKKARQEIIQADRYRDEHMRK
;
A
#
# COMPACT_ATOMS: atom_id res chain seq x y z
N MET A 1 -1.84 31.24 46.60
CA MET A 1 -1.25 29.90 46.47
C MET A 1 -1.72 29.26 45.16
N LYS A 2 -0.74 28.81 44.37
CA LYS A 2 -0.78 28.10 43.08
C LYS A 2 -2.02 27.23 42.82
N LYS A 3 -2.60 27.38 41.62
CA LYS A 3 -2.80 26.32 40.61
C LYS A 3 -2.80 27.01 39.22
N MET A 4 -1.63 27.34 38.68
CA MET A 4 -0.99 26.60 37.58
C MET A 4 -1.99 26.15 36.51
N THR A 5 -2.23 26.96 35.47
CA THR A 5 -1.69 26.70 34.12
C THR A 5 -1.68 25.22 33.75
N THR A 6 -2.83 24.70 33.32
CA THR A 6 -2.91 23.41 32.64
C THR A 6 -3.39 23.63 31.21
N ALA A 7 -2.41 23.91 30.35
CA ALA A 7 -2.33 23.47 28.96
C ALA A 7 -3.57 23.69 28.08
N ILE A 8 -3.70 24.92 27.60
CA ILE A 8 -4.03 25.14 26.19
C ILE A 8 -2.88 24.50 25.39
N LEU A 9 -3.10 23.28 24.89
CA LEU A 9 -2.30 22.67 23.82
C LEU A 9 -3.17 21.65 23.06
N LEU A 10 -4.37 22.11 22.70
CA LEU A 10 -4.97 21.69 21.45
C LEU A 10 -4.13 22.29 20.32
N LEU A 11 -4.01 21.56 19.21
CA LEU A 11 -3.48 22.00 17.91
C LEU A 11 -2.02 21.62 17.58
N SER A 12 -1.75 20.32 17.50
CA SER A 12 -0.59 19.81 16.77
C SER A 12 -1.03 18.76 15.74
N ILE A 13 -1.58 19.27 14.63
CA ILE A 13 -1.40 18.74 13.28
C ILE A 13 -1.81 17.28 13.10
N PHE A 14 -3.12 17.06 12.95
CA PHE A 14 -3.62 15.97 12.12
C PHE A 14 -3.26 16.33 10.67
N ALA A 15 -1.99 16.12 10.29
CA ALA A 15 -1.60 16.06 8.90
C ALA A 15 -2.20 14.76 8.38
N ALA A 16 -3.50 14.81 8.07
CA ALA A 16 -4.09 13.89 7.13
C ALA A 16 -3.29 14.08 5.84
N GLY A 17 -2.24 13.27 5.70
CA GLY A 17 -1.66 13.01 4.40
C GLY A 17 -2.81 12.46 3.59
N SER A 18 -3.46 13.33 2.83
CA SER A 18 -4.21 12.92 1.67
C SER A 18 -3.20 12.20 0.80
N VAL A 19 -3.06 10.90 1.01
CA VAL A 19 -2.58 9.99 -0.03
C VAL A 19 -3.63 10.15 -1.10
N TRP A 20 -3.37 11.08 -2.02
CA TRP A 20 -4.09 11.10 -3.28
C TRP A 20 -3.99 9.68 -3.81
N ALA A 21 -5.13 9.00 -3.93
CA ALA A 21 -5.20 7.73 -4.61
C ALA A 21 -4.67 8.01 -6.02
N TYR A 22 -3.41 7.65 -6.26
CA TYR A 22 -2.78 7.91 -7.54
C TYR A 22 -3.49 7.01 -8.55
N GLU A 23 -4.18 7.65 -9.49
CA GLU A 23 -4.81 6.96 -10.60
C GLU A 23 -3.76 6.70 -11.66
N ILE A 24 -3.55 5.42 -11.99
CA ILE A 24 -2.58 5.01 -13.00
C ILE A 24 -3.14 5.37 -14.37
N ALA A 25 -2.46 6.29 -15.06
CA ALA A 25 -2.92 6.86 -16.33
C ALA A 25 -2.67 5.94 -17.53
N HIS A 26 -1.68 5.06 -17.46
CA HIS A 26 -1.28 4.22 -18.59
C HIS A 26 -1.95 2.83 -18.55
N PRO A 27 -2.71 2.42 -19.60
CA PRO A 27 -3.51 1.20 -19.56
C PRO A 27 -2.74 -0.08 -19.20
N ASN A 28 -1.56 -0.29 -19.78
CA ASN A 28 -0.76 -1.49 -19.50
C ASN A 28 -0.20 -1.50 -18.07
N LEU A 29 0.11 -0.32 -17.50
CA LEU A 29 0.55 -0.21 -16.10
C LEU A 29 -0.64 -0.39 -15.15
N LYS A 30 -1.82 0.10 -15.53
CA LYS A 30 -3.05 -0.11 -14.78
C LYS A 30 -3.41 -1.58 -14.72
N GLU A 31 -3.37 -2.27 -15.86
CA GLU A 31 -3.59 -3.72 -15.90
C GLU A 31 -2.56 -4.46 -15.03
N ALA A 32 -1.28 -4.13 -15.14
CA ALA A 32 -0.24 -4.75 -14.31
C ALA A 32 -0.51 -4.55 -12.80
N TYR A 33 -0.92 -3.35 -12.39
CA TYR A 33 -1.29 -3.05 -11.02
C TYR A 33 -2.50 -3.86 -10.53
N GLU A 34 -3.52 -4.00 -11.38
CA GLU A 34 -4.71 -4.81 -11.10
C GLU A 34 -4.33 -6.29 -10.95
N ARG A 35 -3.50 -6.84 -11.84
CA ARG A 35 -3.00 -8.22 -11.76
C ARG A 35 -2.22 -8.50 -10.48
N VAL A 36 -1.41 -7.55 -10.01
CA VAL A 36 -0.73 -7.66 -8.71
C VAL A 36 -1.74 -7.70 -7.57
N GLY A 37 -2.80 -6.88 -7.64
CA GLY A 37 -3.90 -6.92 -6.68
C GLY A 37 -4.65 -8.25 -6.66
N GLU A 38 -4.98 -8.80 -7.83
CA GLU A 38 -5.58 -10.13 -7.99
C GLU A 38 -4.68 -11.22 -7.38
N ALA A 39 -3.37 -11.17 -7.64
CA ALA A 39 -2.42 -12.12 -7.08
C ALA A 39 -2.40 -12.09 -5.55
N MET A 40 -2.41 -10.90 -4.93
CA MET A 40 -2.49 -10.75 -3.48
C MET A 40 -3.78 -11.34 -2.90
N ASP A 41 -4.92 -11.10 -3.56
CA ASP A 41 -6.21 -11.68 -3.14
C ASP A 41 -6.20 -13.22 -3.22
N HIS A 42 -5.59 -13.79 -4.27
CA HIS A 42 -5.39 -15.24 -4.37
C HIS A 42 -4.50 -15.80 -3.26
N LEU A 43 -3.45 -15.08 -2.85
CA LEU A 43 -2.61 -15.46 -1.72
C LEU A 43 -3.41 -15.48 -0.41
N HIS A 44 -4.20 -14.44 -0.13
CA HIS A 44 -5.04 -14.41 1.06
C HIS A 44 -6.09 -15.53 1.08
N LYS A 45 -6.75 -15.79 -0.05
CA LYS A 45 -7.70 -16.92 -0.17
C LYS A 45 -7.02 -18.26 0.06
N ALA A 46 -5.80 -18.44 -0.45
CA ALA A 46 -5.01 -19.64 -0.20
C ALA A 46 -4.65 -19.77 1.28
N TYR A 47 -4.34 -18.68 1.97
CA TYR A 47 -4.15 -18.67 3.42
C TYR A 47 -5.43 -19.05 4.16
N GLU A 48 -6.54 -18.38 3.91
CA GLU A 48 -7.82 -18.64 4.57
C GLU A 48 -8.28 -20.09 4.39
N ALA A 49 -8.06 -20.67 3.21
CA ALA A 49 -8.41 -22.06 2.93
C ALA A 49 -7.49 -23.09 3.62
N ASN A 50 -6.27 -22.72 4.04
CA ASN A 50 -5.25 -23.65 4.54
C ASN A 50 -4.68 -23.27 5.93
N GLY A 51 -5.11 -22.15 6.52
CA GLY A 51 -4.49 -21.48 7.66
C GLY A 51 -4.71 -22.13 9.01
N ASP A 52 -5.66 -23.06 9.12
CA ASP A 52 -5.97 -23.77 10.37
C ASP A 52 -4.91 -24.83 10.75
N ARG A 53 -3.84 -25.01 9.94
CA ARG A 53 -2.84 -26.08 10.10
C ARG A 53 -1.39 -25.60 10.33
N GLY A 54 -1.18 -24.55 11.11
CA GLY A 54 0.16 -24.08 11.51
C GLY A 54 0.61 -22.83 10.75
N ALA A 55 1.87 -22.77 10.31
CA ALA A 55 2.37 -21.73 9.40
C ALA A 55 2.13 -22.18 7.94
N PRO A 56 0.94 -21.90 7.34
CA PRO A 56 0.66 -22.31 5.98
C PRO A 56 1.73 -21.74 5.05
N PHE A 57 2.33 -22.60 4.24
CA PHE A 57 3.39 -22.25 3.29
C PHE A 57 4.73 -21.79 3.91
N GLY A 58 4.96 -22.03 5.21
CA GLY A 58 6.29 -21.91 5.82
C GLY A 58 6.94 -20.51 5.75
N GLY A 59 6.15 -19.44 5.80
CA GLY A 59 6.66 -18.06 5.71
C GLY A 59 6.78 -17.51 4.28
N HIS A 60 6.58 -18.35 3.26
CA HIS A 60 6.68 -17.92 1.87
C HIS A 60 5.51 -17.06 1.42
N LEU A 61 4.35 -17.18 2.09
CA LEU A 61 3.19 -16.36 1.78
C LEU A 61 3.46 -14.88 2.11
N GLU A 62 3.92 -14.62 3.33
CA GLU A 62 4.25 -13.29 3.82
C GLU A 62 5.36 -12.66 2.97
N THR A 63 6.34 -13.47 2.57
CA THR A 63 7.41 -13.07 1.66
C THR A 63 6.86 -12.69 0.28
N ALA A 64 5.95 -13.49 -0.28
CA ALA A 64 5.33 -13.21 -1.56
C ALA A 64 4.48 -11.93 -1.52
N GLU A 65 3.71 -11.73 -0.45
CA GLU A 65 2.95 -10.49 -0.24
C GLU A 65 3.84 -9.25 -0.19
N ASP A 66 4.99 -9.31 0.50
CA ASP A 66 5.93 -8.18 0.57
C ASP A 66 6.48 -7.83 -0.83
N PHE A 67 6.85 -8.83 -1.62
CA PHE A 67 7.30 -8.61 -3.00
C PHE A 67 6.20 -8.03 -3.88
N LEU A 68 4.95 -8.51 -3.76
CA LEU A 68 3.83 -7.97 -4.52
C LEU A 68 3.50 -6.53 -4.10
N LYS A 69 3.57 -6.21 -2.80
CA LYS A 69 3.40 -4.83 -2.30
C LYS A 69 4.46 -3.89 -2.90
N LYS A 70 5.72 -4.31 -2.94
CA LYS A 70 6.81 -3.56 -3.57
C LYS A 70 6.60 -3.40 -5.08
N ALA A 71 6.25 -4.48 -5.79
CA ALA A 71 5.95 -4.41 -7.22
C ALA A 71 4.82 -3.41 -7.53
N ARG A 72 3.76 -3.40 -6.72
CA ARG A 72 2.64 -2.46 -6.83
C ARG A 72 3.09 -1.00 -6.66
N GLN A 73 4.01 -0.73 -5.74
CA GLN A 73 4.61 0.59 -5.55
C GLN A 73 5.46 1.01 -6.75
N GLU A 74 6.30 0.13 -7.27
CA GLU A 74 7.16 0.43 -8.43
C GLU A 74 6.34 0.69 -9.71
N ILE A 75 5.20 0.01 -9.91
CA ILE A 75 4.29 0.30 -11.02
C ILE A 75 3.75 1.73 -10.93
N ILE A 76 3.36 2.19 -9.73
CA ILE A 76 2.94 3.57 -9.50
C ILE A 76 4.08 4.55 -9.83
N GLN A 77 5.31 4.26 -9.40
CA GLN A 77 6.45 5.15 -9.67
C GLN A 77 6.78 5.20 -11.16
N ALA A 78 6.68 4.08 -11.88
CA ALA A 78 6.88 4.03 -13.32
C ALA A 78 5.86 4.89 -14.08
N ASP A 79 4.59 4.84 -13.66
CA ASP A 79 3.52 5.67 -14.23
C ASP A 79 3.79 7.16 -13.99
N ARG A 80 4.14 7.53 -12.75
CA ARG A 80 4.47 8.92 -12.36
C ARG A 80 5.65 9.46 -13.14
N TYR A 81 6.73 8.67 -13.20
CA TYR A 81 7.93 9.08 -13.93
C TYR A 81 7.61 9.36 -15.39
N ARG A 82 6.81 8.49 -16.02
CA ARG A 82 6.37 8.70 -17.40
C ARG A 82 5.51 9.97 -17.55
N ASP A 83 4.54 10.19 -16.66
CA ASP A 83 3.70 11.39 -16.70
C ASP A 83 4.52 12.68 -16.56
N GLU A 84 5.50 12.69 -15.66
CA GLU A 84 6.33 13.85 -15.37
C GLU A 84 7.37 14.14 -16.47
N HIS A 85 7.94 13.11 -17.09
CA HIS A 85 9.12 13.26 -17.97
C HIS A 85 8.81 13.08 -19.46
N MET A 86 7.68 12.47 -19.81
CA MET A 86 7.31 12.17 -21.20
C MET A 86 6.10 12.97 -21.70
N ARG A 87 5.49 13.83 -20.88
CA ARG A 87 4.57 14.86 -21.36
C ARG A 87 5.35 15.94 -22.10
N LYS A 88 5.39 15.84 -23.44
CA LYS A 88 5.70 16.97 -24.33
C LYS A 88 4.47 17.82 -24.57
#